data_AF-A0AAW2XID9-F1
#
_entry.id   AF-A0AAW2XID9-F1
#
_cell.length_a   1.000
_cell.length_b   1.000
_cell.length_c   1.000
_cell.angle_alpha   90.00
_cell.angle_beta   90.00
_cell.angle_gamma   90.00
#
_symmetry.space_group_name_H-M   'P 1'
#
loop_
_entity.id
_entity.type
_entity.pdbx_description
1 polymer ?
#
loop_
_entity_poly.entity_id
_entity_poly.type
_entity_poly.pdbx_seq_one_letter_code
_entity_poly.pdbx_strand_id
1 'polypeptide(L)' 'AMSNDNYISVKHRVRVNKEKERISIGYFVFPAKDTMIESSRYKPFTYPEFQAAKELDLKTVGVKIGLPRFRITEDNTN' A
#
# COMPACT_ATOMS: atom_id res chain seq x y z
N ALA A 1 -5.80 5.80 1.01
CA ALA A 1 -6.76 4.92 1.74
C ALA A 1 -7.21 5.53 3.07
N MET A 2 -6.55 5.30 4.21
CA MET A 2 -7.03 5.76 5.54
C MET A 2 -7.34 7.27 5.62
N SER A 3 -6.50 8.09 4.99
CA SER A 3 -6.67 9.55 4.97
C SER A 3 -7.61 10.06 3.87
N ASN A 4 -8.33 9.17 3.18
CA ASN A 4 -9.07 9.48 1.96
C ASN A 4 -8.27 10.26 0.90
N ASP A 5 -6.97 9.94 0.78
CA ASP A 5 -5.99 10.58 -0.11
C ASP A 5 -5.60 12.03 0.25
N ASN A 6 -6.00 12.53 1.43
CA ASN A 6 -5.50 13.81 1.96
C ASN A 6 -4.00 13.79 2.32
N TYR A 7 -3.43 12.60 2.58
CA TYR A 7 -2.00 12.37 2.76
C TYR A 7 -1.48 11.41 1.69
N ILE A 8 -0.23 11.64 1.25
CA ILE A 8 0.39 10.90 0.15
C ILE A 8 1.50 10.00 0.69
N SER A 9 1.47 8.72 0.30
CA SER A 9 2.60 7.81 0.51
C SER A 9 3.73 8.15 -0.47
N VAL A 10 4.81 8.75 0.04
CA VAL A 10 5.92 9.23 -0.80
C VAL A 10 6.74 8.09 -1.41
N LYS A 11 7.01 8.19 -2.72
CA LYS A 11 7.97 7.33 -3.40
C LYS A 11 9.38 7.75 -2.99
N HIS A 12 10.16 6.83 -2.43
CA HIS A 12 11.53 7.07 -2.01
C HIS A 12 12.47 5.99 -2.55
N ARG A 13 13.75 6.33 -2.72
CA ARG A 13 14.82 5.41 -3.12
C ARG A 13 16.11 5.77 -2.40
N VAL A 14 16.98 4.78 -2.20
CA VAL A 14 18.34 4.98 -1.73
C VAL A 14 19.29 4.88 -2.92
N ARG A 15 20.28 5.78 -3.00
CA ARG A 15 21.38 5.66 -3.95
C ARG A 15 22.64 5.15 -3.24
N VAL A 16 23.42 4.35 -3.95
CA VAL A 16 24.68 3.80 -3.44
C VAL A 16 25.69 4.93 -3.21
N ASN A 17 26.30 4.96 -2.02
CA ASN A 17 27.48 5.76 -1.76
C ASN A 17 28.72 4.90 -2.02
N LYS A 18 29.60 5.34 -2.93
CA LYS A 18 30.81 4.59 -3.32
C LYS A 18 31.99 4.82 -2.36
N GLU A 19 31.94 5.87 -1.55
CA GLU A 19 33.07 6.30 -0.73
C GLU A 19 32.99 5.79 0.71
N LYS A 20 31.77 5.55 1.21
CA LYS A 20 31.51 5.18 2.61
C LYS A 20 30.31 4.26 2.74
N GLU A 21 30.39 3.35 3.70
CA GLU A 21 29.27 2.49 4.08
C GLU A 21 28.13 3.32 4.69
N ARG A 22 26.90 2.93 4.37
CA ARG A 22 25.68 3.52 4.93
C ARG A 22 24.85 2.44 5.61
N ILE A 23 24.69 2.56 6.91
CA ILE A 23 23.82 1.69 7.72
C ILE A 23 22.55 2.47 8.08
N SER A 24 21.39 1.85 7.93
CA SER A 24 20.11 2.41 8.37
C SER A 24 19.18 1.32 8.85
N ILE A 25 18.41 1.59 9.90
CA ILE A 25 17.40 0.69 10.44
C ILE A 25 16.03 1.33 10.19
N GLY A 26 15.15 0.60 9.51
CA GLY A 26 13.77 1.04 9.27
C GLY A 26 12.83 0.41 10.28
N TYR A 27 11.96 1.22 10.89
CA TYR A 27 10.86 0.76 11.71
C TYR A 27 9.54 1.12 11.03
N PHE A 28 8.68 0.13 10.81
CA PHE A 28 7.40 0.29 10.11
C PHE A 28 6.25 -0.05 11.06
N VAL A 29 5.27 0.87 11.14
CA VAL A 29 4.05 0.69 11.92
C VAL A 29 2.93 0.32 10.96
N PHE A 30 2.10 -0.65 11.39
CA PHE A 30 0.96 -1.13 10.62
C PHE A 30 -0.32 -1.04 11.46
N PRO A 31 -1.49 -0.94 10.82
CA PRO A 31 -2.77 -1.09 11.50
C PRO A 31 -2.86 -2.45 12.21
N ALA A 32 -3.71 -2.54 13.24
CA ALA A 32 -4.02 -3.83 13.85
C ALA A 32 -4.69 -4.75 12.81
N LYS A 33 -4.49 -6.06 12.96
CA LYS A 33 -4.89 -7.06 11.94
C LYS A 33 -6.38 -7.01 11.62
N ASP A 34 -7.20 -6.84 12.65
CA ASP A 34 -8.67 -6.89 12.55
C ASP A 34 -9.28 -5.49 12.34
N THR A 35 -8.44 -4.47 12.14
CA THR A 35 -8.93 -3.12 11.84
C THR A 35 -9.32 -3.02 10.37
N MET A 36 -10.58 -2.68 10.13
CA MET A 36 -11.07 -2.32 8.80
C MET A 36 -10.51 -0.95 8.39
N ILE A 37 -9.97 -0.87 7.18
CA ILE A 37 -9.57 0.37 6.52
C ILE A 37 -10.66 0.71 5.51
N GLU A 38 -11.35 1.81 5.73
CA GLU A 38 -12.44 2.27 4.88
C GLU A 38 -12.38 3.79 4.68
N SER A 39 -12.78 4.26 3.50
CA SER A 39 -12.94 5.68 3.19
C SER A 39 -13.84 5.84 1.96
N SER A 40 -14.29 7.05 1.66
CA SER A 40 -15.21 7.29 0.55
C SER A 40 -14.65 6.95 -0.85
N ARG A 41 -13.32 6.79 -0.99
CA ARG A 41 -12.64 6.48 -2.26
C ARG A 41 -12.21 5.02 -2.40
N TYR A 42 -12.29 4.23 -1.32
CA TYR A 42 -11.79 2.86 -1.28
C TYR A 42 -12.83 1.92 -0.69
N LYS A 43 -13.01 0.76 -1.34
CA LYS A 43 -13.77 -0.36 -0.78
C LYS A 43 -13.16 -0.75 0.57
N PRO A 44 -13.93 -1.15 1.59
CA PRO A 44 -13.38 -1.60 2.85
C PRO A 44 -12.40 -2.78 2.67
N PHE A 45 -11.27 -2.75 3.37
CA PHE A 45 -10.32 -3.86 3.42
C PHE A 45 -9.52 -3.84 4.73
N THR A 46 -9.01 -4.99 5.13
CA THR A 46 -8.09 -5.15 6.27
C THR A 46 -6.65 -5.15 5.81
N TYR A 47 -5.71 -4.87 6.72
CA TYR A 47 -4.29 -4.90 6.39
C TYR A 47 -3.79 -6.27 5.90
N PRO A 48 -4.21 -7.43 6.46
CA PRO A 48 -3.90 -8.75 5.91
C PRO A 48 -4.39 -8.96 4.46
N GLU A 49 -5.61 -8.52 4.12
CA GLU A 49 -6.13 -8.62 2.75
C GLU A 49 -5.29 -7.79 1.77
N PHE A 50 -4.88 -6.60 2.18
CA PHE A 50 -3.96 -5.78 1.39
C PHE A 50 -2.61 -6.47 1.15
N GLN A 51 -2.06 -7.18 2.14
CA GLN A 51 -0.83 -7.96 1.96
C GLN A 51 -1.03 -9.13 1.00
N ALA A 52 -2.13 -9.89 1.16
CA ALA A 52 -2.45 -11.02 0.29
C ALA A 52 -2.63 -10.58 -1.17
N ALA A 53 -3.31 -9.46 -1.41
CA ALA A 53 -3.46 -8.89 -2.75
C ALA A 53 -2.10 -8.54 -3.39
N LYS A 54 -1.16 -7.96 -2.62
CA LYS A 54 0.19 -7.66 -3.12
C LYS A 54 0.99 -8.91 -3.46
N GLU A 55 0.82 -9.98 -2.70
CA GLU A 55 1.47 -11.26 -2.98
C GLU A 55 0.90 -11.90 -4.25
N LEU A 56 -0.42 -11.86 -4.42
CA LEU A 56 -1.09 -12.33 -5.63
C LEU A 56 -0.66 -11.54 -6.87
N ASP A 57 -0.59 -10.21 -6.77
CA ASP A 57 -0.12 -9.32 -7.84
C ASP A 57 1.31 -9.70 -8.30
N LEU A 58 2.22 -9.97 -7.36
CA LEU A 58 3.57 -10.43 -7.68
C LEU A 58 3.56 -11.79 -8.39
N LYS A 59 2.73 -12.73 -7.92
CA LYS A 59 2.65 -14.08 -8.50
C LYS A 59 2.03 -14.09 -9.90
N THR A 60 1.11 -13.17 -10.17
CA THR A 60 0.30 -13.20 -11.40
C THR A 60 0.81 -12.23 -12.47
N VAL A 61 1.19 -11.01 -12.08
CA VAL A 61 1.57 -9.93 -13.00
C VAL A 61 3.06 -9.59 -12.88
N GLY A 62 3.74 -10.10 -11.85
CA GLY A 62 5.15 -9.78 -11.56
C GLY A 62 5.38 -8.39 -10.96
N VAL A 63 4.32 -7.60 -10.74
CA VAL A 63 4.38 -6.22 -10.26
C VAL A 63 3.34 -6.00 -9.17
N LYS A 64 3.73 -5.32 -8.08
CA LYS A 64 2.83 -4.93 -6.98
C LYS A 64 1.94 -3.75 -7.41
N ILE A 65 0.63 -3.96 -7.53
CA ILE A 65 -0.31 -2.88 -7.89
C ILE A 65 -0.69 -2.09 -6.62
N GLY A 66 -1.09 -2.77 -5.56
CA GLY A 66 -1.36 -2.16 -4.25
C GLY A 66 -2.72 -1.47 -4.15
N LEU A 67 -2.77 -0.27 -3.54
CA LEU A 67 -4.02 0.43 -3.19
C LEU A 67 -5.03 0.63 -4.33
N PRO A 68 -4.61 0.82 -5.61
CA PRO A 68 -5.57 0.90 -6.71
C PRO A 68 -6.54 -0.28 -6.82
N ARG A 69 -6.18 -1.49 -6.35
CA ARG A 69 -7.07 -2.67 -6.30
C ARG A 69 -8.34 -2.44 -5.48
N PHE A 70 -8.24 -1.58 -4.48
CA PHE A 70 -9.31 -1.31 -3.52
C PHE A 70 -10.06 -0.02 -3.85
N ARG A 71 -9.69 0.70 -4.92
CA ARG A 71 -10.36 1.96 -5.27
C ARG A 71 -11.80 1.68 -5.73
N ILE A 72 -12.73 2.53 -5.33
CA ILE A 72 -14.09 2.50 -5.85
C ILE A 72 -14.03 3.09 -7.26
N THR A 73 -14.40 2.30 -8.27
CA THR A 73 -14.64 2.76 -9.64
C THR A 73 -16.11 3.12 -9.76
N GLU A 74 -16.43 4.17 -10.54
CA GLU A 74 -17.81 4.67 -10.73
C GLU A 74 -18.73 3.74 -11.54
N ASP A 75 -18.26 2.55 -11.94
CA ASP A 75 -19.02 1.60 -12.77
C ASP A 75 -20.15 0.85 -12.03
N ASN A 76 -20.51 1.24 -10.80
CA ASN A 76 -21.64 0.68 -10.06
C ASN A 76 -22.54 1.76 -9.44
N THR A 77 -22.76 2.86 -10.17
CA THR A 77 -23.94 3.69 -9.97
C THR A 77 -24.88 3.43 -11.14
N ASN A 78 -25.85 2.54 -10.91
CA ASN A 78 -27.08 2.24 -11.67
C ASN A 78 -27.09 2.49 -13.17
#